data_AF-A0A401MI82-F1
#
_entry.id   AF-A0A401MI82-F1
#
_cell.length_a   1.000
_cell.length_b   1.000
_cell.length_c   1.000
_cell.angle_alpha   90.00
_cell.angle_beta   90.00
_cell.angle_gamma   90.00
#
_symmetry.space_group_name_H-M   'P 1'
#
loop_
_entity.id
_entity.type
_entity.pdbx_description
1 polymer ?
#
loop_
_entity_poly.entity_id
_entity_poly.type
_entity_poly.pdbx_seq_one_letter_code
_entity_poly.pdbx_strand_id
1 'polypeptide(L)'
;MIARLKDAHRSGIRVVTSSMTLIEAYHGQVQHAAWAWAMSRVVVEPVTRDVAERAVGLLRDTGLHGHKYAIDAALAVIAGRLGGSVVLYTSDEDDMTKLCGEGVRVVAL
;
A
#
# COMPACT_ATOMS: atom_id res chain seq x y z
N MET A 1 -13.46 -5.23 -2.01
CA MET A 1 -12.80 -3.92 -2.16
C MET A 1 -13.77 -2.73 -2.26
N ILE A 2 -14.64 -2.64 -3.29
CA ILE A 2 -15.52 -1.47 -3.51
C ILE A 2 -16.40 -1.12 -2.29
N ALA A 3 -17.00 -2.12 -1.63
CA ALA A 3 -17.82 -1.88 -0.43
C ALA A 3 -17.01 -1.19 0.68
N ARG A 4 -15.80 -1.67 0.98
CA ARG A 4 -14.91 -1.06 1.98
C ARG A 4 -14.50 0.37 1.61
N LEU A 5 -14.24 0.66 0.33
CA LEU A 5 -13.96 2.03 -0.12
C LEU A 5 -15.18 2.96 0.06
N LYS A 6 -16.40 2.45 -0.14
CA LYS A 6 -17.63 3.21 0.14
C LYS A 6 -17.78 3.51 1.62
N ASP A 7 -17.55 2.52 2.47
CA ASP A 7 -17.68 2.66 3.92
C ASP A 7 -16.60 3.59 4.48
N ALA A 8 -15.35 3.43 4.05
CA ALA A 8 -14.26 4.32 4.41
C ALA A 8 -14.57 5.78 4.05
N HIS A 9 -15.04 6.02 2.82
CA HIS A 9 -15.43 7.36 2.40
C HIS A 9 -16.59 7.93 3.23
N ARG A 10 -17.62 7.13 3.54
CA ARG A 10 -18.75 7.55 4.38
C ARG A 10 -18.31 7.91 5.80
N SER A 11 -17.33 7.18 6.32
CA SER A 11 -16.78 7.39 7.66
C SER A 11 -15.66 8.44 7.70
N GLY A 12 -15.34 9.10 6.59
CA GLY A 12 -14.26 10.09 6.51
C GLY A 12 -12.85 9.49 6.69
N ILE A 13 -12.72 8.16 6.55
CA ILE A 13 -11.44 7.47 6.65
C ILE A 13 -10.66 7.66 5.36
N ARG A 14 -9.44 8.18 5.49
CA ARG A 14 -8.52 8.33 4.36
C ARG A 14 -7.99 6.96 3.95
N VAL A 15 -8.17 6.61 2.68
CA VAL A 15 -7.57 5.43 2.07
C VAL A 15 -6.36 5.87 1.26
N VAL A 16 -5.21 5.23 1.49
CA VAL A 16 -3.93 5.57 0.87
C VAL A 16 -3.34 4.34 0.17
N THR A 17 -2.68 4.55 -0.97
CA THR A 17 -1.86 3.53 -1.64
C THR A 17 -0.62 4.17 -2.26
N SER A 18 0.29 3.36 -2.80
CA SER A 18 1.45 3.86 -3.55
C SER A 18 1.16 3.93 -5.05
N SER A 19 1.89 4.80 -5.76
CA SER A 19 1.84 4.84 -7.24
C SER A 19 2.22 3.51 -7.88
N MET A 20 3.07 2.70 -7.23
CA MET A 20 3.49 1.38 -7.71
C MET A 20 2.38 0.33 -7.60
N THR A 21 1.60 0.38 -6.52
CA THR A 21 0.46 -0.51 -6.30
C THR A 21 -0.61 -0.34 -7.38
N LEU A 22 -0.72 0.84 -7.99
CA LEU A 22 -1.61 1.04 -9.13
C LEU A 22 -1.23 0.15 -10.33
N ILE A 23 0.07 0.01 -10.58
CA ILE A 23 0.60 -0.78 -11.69
C ILE A 23 0.40 -2.27 -11.40
N GLU A 24 0.69 -2.69 -10.18
CA GLU A 24 0.53 -4.08 -9.72
C GLU A 24 -0.92 -4.54 -9.71
N ALA A 25 -1.83 -3.70 -9.19
CA ALA A 25 -3.24 -4.05 -9.03
C ALA A 25 -4.02 -4.02 -10.35
N TYR A 26 -3.49 -3.41 -11.42
CA TYR A 26 -4.19 -3.31 -12.69
C TYR A 26 -3.96 -4.55 -13.56
N HIS A 27 -5.04 -5.14 -14.08
CA HIS A 27 -4.99 -6.25 -15.03
C HIS A 27 -6.15 -6.17 -16.03
N GLY A 28 -6.08 -6.96 -17.12
CA GLY A 28 -6.98 -6.83 -18.28
C GLY A 28 -8.47 -7.10 -18.00
N GLN A 29 -8.84 -7.60 -16.83
CA GLN A 29 -10.25 -7.83 -16.44
C GLN A 29 -10.81 -6.69 -15.59
N VAL A 30 -10.00 -5.69 -15.24
CA VAL A 30 -10.44 -4.53 -14.45
C VAL A 30 -11.34 -3.65 -15.31
N GLN A 31 -12.57 -3.43 -14.85
CA GLN A 31 -13.48 -2.49 -15.51
C GLN A 31 -13.02 -1.05 -15.29
N HIS A 32 -12.80 -0.31 -16.38
CA HIS A 32 -12.29 1.07 -16.33
C HIS A 32 -13.16 2.01 -15.47
N ALA A 33 -14.49 1.89 -15.55
CA ALA A 33 -15.40 2.71 -14.73
C ALA A 33 -15.25 2.42 -13.22
N ALA A 34 -15.09 1.15 -12.84
CA ALA A 34 -14.86 0.75 -11.46
C ALA A 34 -13.49 1.22 -10.96
N TRP A 35 -12.47 1.16 -11.82
CA TRP A 35 -11.12 1.67 -11.54
C TRP A 35 -11.14 3.19 -11.30
N ALA A 36 -11.68 3.96 -12.23
CA ALA A 36 -11.79 5.41 -12.11
C ALA A 36 -12.57 5.82 -10.86
N TRP A 37 -13.66 5.12 -10.55
CA TRP A 37 -14.41 5.34 -9.33
C TRP A 37 -13.57 5.09 -8.07
N ALA A 38 -12.83 3.98 -8.01
CA ALA A 38 -11.95 3.68 -6.88
C ALA A 38 -10.85 4.74 -6.71
N MET A 39 -10.21 5.13 -7.81
CA MET A 39 -9.13 6.14 -7.80
C MET A 39 -9.62 7.52 -7.36
N SER A 40 -10.88 7.88 -7.60
CA SER A 40 -11.47 9.12 -7.08
C SER A 40 -11.57 9.19 -5.54
N ARG A 41 -11.36 8.06 -4.85
CA ARG A 41 -11.53 7.90 -3.40
C ARG A 41 -10.26 7.47 -2.67
N VAL A 42 -9.16 7.24 -3.40
CA VAL A 42 -7.89 6.79 -2.84
C VAL A 42 -6.86 7.88 -3.05
N VAL A 43 -6.12 8.23 -1.99
CA VAL A 43 -4.94 9.07 -2.11
C VAL A 43 -3.78 8.21 -2.59
N VAL A 44 -3.18 8.59 -3.71
CA VAL A 44 -2.03 7.89 -4.28
C VAL A 44 -0.77 8.66 -3.91
N GLU A 45 0.05 8.07 -3.05
CA GLU A 45 1.34 8.63 -2.65
C GLU A 45 2.41 8.25 -3.68
N PRO A 46 3.22 9.22 -4.15
CA PRO A 46 4.26 8.94 -5.13
C PRO A 46 5.43 8.19 -4.49
N VAL A 47 6.00 7.23 -5.22
CA VAL A 47 7.30 6.64 -4.86
C VAL A 47 8.40 7.58 -5.36
N THR A 48 8.85 8.47 -4.46
CA THR A 48 9.97 9.38 -4.71
C THR A 48 11.32 8.69 -4.48
N ARG A 49 12.42 9.36 -4.84
CA ARG A 49 13.77 8.86 -4.55
C ARG A 49 13.99 8.55 -3.06
N ASP A 50 13.55 9.42 -2.15
CA ASP A 50 13.67 9.17 -0.71
C ASP A 50 12.81 7.98 -0.24
N VAL A 51 11.62 7.77 -0.83
CA VAL A 51 10.84 6.55 -0.56
C VAL A 51 11.62 5.32 -1.04
N ALA A 52 12.18 5.36 -2.25
CA ALA A 52 12.95 4.27 -2.82
C ALA A 52 14.22 3.94 -1.99
N GLU A 53 14.99 4.95 -1.59
CA GLU A 53 16.20 4.76 -0.76
C GLU A 53 15.86 4.14 0.61
N ARG A 54 14.76 4.57 1.24
CA ARG A 54 14.29 3.93 2.48
C ARG A 54 13.76 2.52 2.27
N ALA A 55 13.10 2.25 1.15
CA ALA A 55 12.67 0.90 0.80
C ALA A 55 13.87 -0.03 0.60
N VAL A 56 14.95 0.44 -0.05
CA VAL A 56 16.21 -0.30 -0.15
C VAL A 56 16.82 -0.56 1.23
N GLY A 57 16.80 0.43 2.12
CA GLY A 57 17.23 0.25 3.52
C GLY A 57 16.41 -0.83 4.22
N LEU A 58 15.08 -0.75 4.16
CA LEU A 58 14.16 -1.73 4.74
C LEU A 58 14.42 -3.16 4.22
N LEU A 59 14.60 -3.31 2.90
CA LEU A 59 14.91 -4.60 2.27
C LEU A 59 16.25 -5.17 2.76
N ARG A 60 17.28 -4.34 2.86
CA ARG A 60 18.59 -4.75 3.39
C ARG A 60 18.46 -5.21 4.84
N ASP A 61 17.75 -4.45 5.66
CA ASP A 61 17.64 -4.70 7.10
C ASP A 61 16.80 -5.96 7.39
N THR A 62 15.86 -6.30 6.51
CA THR A 62 15.04 -7.54 6.58
C THR A 62 15.64 -8.73 5.83
N GLY A 63 16.71 -8.51 5.04
CA GLY A 63 17.29 -9.53 4.18
C GLY A 63 16.42 -9.93 2.98
N LEU A 64 15.36 -9.17 2.69
CA LEU A 64 14.43 -9.44 1.58
C LEU A 64 14.94 -8.86 0.26
N HIS A 65 14.66 -9.54 -0.85
CA HIS A 65 15.19 -9.18 -2.16
C HIS A 65 14.23 -8.27 -2.95
N GLY A 66 14.73 -7.13 -3.44
CA GLY A 66 13.92 -6.12 -4.14
C GLY A 66 13.17 -6.63 -5.38
N HIS A 67 13.73 -7.57 -6.14
CA HIS A 67 13.00 -8.26 -7.23
C HIS A 67 11.61 -8.76 -6.79
N LYS A 68 11.48 -9.32 -5.57
CA LYS A 68 10.22 -9.85 -5.08
C LYS A 68 9.42 -8.78 -4.31
N TYR A 69 10.10 -7.90 -3.59
CA TYR A 69 9.48 -7.07 -2.54
C TYR A 69 9.49 -5.55 -2.82
N ALA A 70 9.87 -5.10 -4.02
CA ALA A 70 10.04 -3.66 -4.28
C ALA A 70 8.75 -2.84 -4.05
N ILE A 71 7.60 -3.35 -4.50
CA ILE A 71 6.32 -2.65 -4.39
C ILE A 71 5.85 -2.65 -2.93
N ASP A 72 5.90 -3.81 -2.28
CA ASP A 72 5.56 -3.96 -0.86
C ASP A 72 6.43 -3.09 0.05
N ALA A 73 7.75 -3.05 -0.19
CA ALA A 73 8.67 -2.24 0.60
C ALA A 73 8.40 -0.74 0.43
N ALA A 74 8.11 -0.29 -0.80
CA ALA A 74 7.72 1.10 -1.04
C ALA A 74 6.41 1.45 -0.34
N LEU A 75 5.42 0.55 -0.38
CA LEU A 75 4.14 0.71 0.30
C LEU A 75 4.31 0.74 1.83
N ALA A 76 5.12 -0.15 2.39
CA ALA A 76 5.42 -0.20 3.82
C ALA A 76 6.11 1.08 4.31
N VAL A 77 7.06 1.62 3.54
CA VAL A 77 7.71 2.90 3.83
C VAL A 77 6.70 4.06 3.83
N ILE A 78 5.78 4.10 2.86
CA ILE A 78 4.72 5.11 2.82
C ILE A 78 3.82 4.95 4.05
N ALA A 79 3.35 3.72 4.33
CA ALA A 79 2.47 3.43 5.46
C ALA A 79 3.10 3.87 6.79
N GLY A 80 4.38 3.57 7.03
CA GLY A 80 5.10 3.97 8.24
C GLY A 80 5.25 5.49 8.40
N ARG A 81 5.13 6.28 7.33
CA ARG A 81 5.17 7.76 7.40
C ARG A 81 3.82 8.40 7.70
N LEU A 82 2.72 7.67 7.54
CA LEU A 82 1.37 8.27 7.63
C LEU A 82 0.99 8.73 9.04
N GLY A 83 1.76 8.36 10.08
CA GLY A 83 1.49 8.76 11.46
C GLY A 83 0.19 8.19 12.03
N GLY A 84 0.10 8.08 13.35
CA GLY A 84 -1.08 7.51 14.02
C GLY A 84 -1.27 6.00 13.77
N SER A 85 -2.48 5.50 14.01
CA SER A 85 -2.82 4.07 13.86
C SER A 85 -3.14 3.72 12.40
N VAL A 86 -2.14 3.28 11.64
CA VAL A 86 -2.32 2.84 10.25
C VAL A 86 -2.77 1.38 10.22
N VAL A 87 -3.79 1.08 9.43
CA VAL A 87 -4.21 -0.30 9.11
C VAL A 87 -3.92 -0.58 7.65
N LEU A 88 -3.04 -1.54 7.38
CA LEU A 88 -2.67 -1.97 6.04
C LEU A 88 -3.43 -3.25 5.68
N TYR A 89 -4.24 -3.17 4.63
CA TYR A 89 -4.99 -4.29 4.11
C TYR A 89 -4.22 -4.95 2.96
N THR A 90 -3.96 -6.26 3.04
CA THR A 90 -3.22 -7.02 2.02
C THR A 90 -3.74 -8.45 1.89
N SER A 91 -3.55 -9.07 0.73
CA SER A 91 -3.76 -10.51 0.53
C SER A 91 -2.54 -11.35 0.94
N ASP A 92 -1.37 -10.74 1.09
CA ASP A 92 -0.13 -11.39 1.53
C ASP A 92 0.31 -10.78 2.87
N GLU A 93 -0.27 -11.28 3.94
CA GLU A 93 -0.03 -10.77 5.30
C GLU A 93 1.39 -11.08 5.78
N ASP A 94 1.93 -12.24 5.39
CA ASP A 94 3.25 -12.69 5.80
C ASP A 94 4.34 -11.75 5.26
N ASP A 95 4.23 -11.38 3.99
CA ASP A 95 5.20 -10.50 3.35
C ASP A 95 5.11 -9.07 3.90
N MET A 96 3.91 -8.53 4.11
CA MET A 96 3.75 -7.19 4.68
C MET A 96 4.11 -7.12 6.17
N THR A 97 3.90 -8.18 6.94
CA THR A 97 4.28 -8.21 8.38
C THR A 97 5.79 -8.15 8.57
N LYS A 98 6.58 -8.71 7.63
CA LYS A 98 8.05 -8.60 7.67
C LYS A 98 8.54 -7.19 7.37
N LEU A 99 7.81 -6.44 6.55
CA LEU A 99 8.19 -5.11 6.06
C LEU A 99 7.65 -3.97 6.93
N CYS A 100 6.50 -4.16 7.57
CA CYS A 100 5.88 -3.14 8.39
C CYS A 100 6.47 -3.13 9.81
N GLY A 101 6.78 -1.93 10.32
CA GLY A 101 7.13 -1.73 11.73
C GLY A 101 5.89 -1.66 12.65
N GLU A 102 6.12 -1.54 13.96
CA GLU A 102 5.08 -1.56 15.00
C GLU A 102 3.95 -0.52 14.84
N GLY A 103 4.19 0.57 14.08
CA GLY A 103 3.19 1.61 13.80
C GLY A 103 2.14 1.25 12.74
N VAL A 104 2.26 0.09 12.09
CA VAL A 104 1.35 -0.34 11.02
C VAL A 104 0.76 -1.70 11.37
N ARG A 105 -0.57 -1.75 11.53
CA ARG A 105 -1.30 -3.00 11.75
C ARG A 105 -1.64 -3.64 10.40
N VAL A 106 -1.09 -4.82 10.13
CA VAL A 106 -1.40 -5.61 8.93
C VAL A 106 -2.69 -6.43 9.16
N VAL A 107 -3.57 -6.46 8.15
CA VAL A 107 -4.85 -7.19 8.17
C VAL A 107 -5.15 -7.79 6.80
N ALA A 108 -5.67 -9.02 6.77
CA ALA A 108 -6.17 -9.67 5.56
C ALA A 108 -7.22 -8.83 4.78
N LEU A 109 -7.11 -8.85 3.44
CA LEU A 109 -8.14 -8.36 2.52
C LEU A 109 -9.31 -9.31 2.36
#